data_AF-A0A4Y2P0Y0-F1
#
_entry.id   AF-A0A4Y2P0Y0-F1
#
_cell.length_a   1.000
_cell.length_b   1.000
_cell.length_c   1.000
_cell.angle_alpha   90.00
_cell.angle_beta   90.00
_cell.angle_gamma   90.00
#
_symmetry.space_group_name_H-M   'P 1'
#
loop_
_entity.id
_entity.type
_entity.pdbx_description
1 polymer ?
#
loop_
_entity_poly.entity_id
_entity_poly.type
_entity_poly.pdbx_seq_one_letter_code
_entity_poly.pdbx_strand_id
1 'polypeptide(L)'
;MNELSCFDISHKEKIIGRNQELLHILLEQVKVLEENGNSPALIDSKRNEMLIYQKKIEDAEAALLARGPCPIAICTKHHGPAKDAMMEVETGQYADTNSDFKLVSP
;
A
#
# COMPACT_ATOMS: atom_id res chain seq x y z
N MET A 1 -5.92 -4.78 -30.73
CA MET A 1 -4.69 -4.88 -29.92
C MET A 1 -4.72 -3.94 -28.71
N ASN A 2 -5.07 -2.65 -28.89
CA ASN A 2 -5.11 -1.68 -27.78
C ASN A 2 -6.22 -1.94 -26.73
N GLU A 3 -7.36 -2.48 -27.15
CA GLU A 3 -8.48 -2.82 -26.25
C GLU A 3 -8.16 -3.98 -25.31
N LEU A 4 -7.48 -5.03 -25.80
CA LEU A 4 -6.96 -6.14 -24.98
C LEU A 4 -6.02 -5.61 -23.90
N SER A 5 -5.12 -4.71 -24.29
CA SER A 5 -4.17 -4.10 -23.37
C SER A 5 -4.84 -3.23 -22.31
N CYS A 6 -5.94 -2.53 -22.63
CA CYS A 6 -6.75 -1.76 -21.69
C CYS A 6 -7.51 -2.70 -20.72
N PHE A 7 -8.08 -3.78 -21.25
CA PHE A 7 -8.74 -4.81 -20.45
C PHE A 7 -7.77 -5.44 -19.43
N ASP A 8 -6.54 -5.73 -19.85
CA ASP A 8 -5.52 -6.30 -18.97
C ASP A 8 -5.17 -5.37 -17.79
N ILE A 9 -5.09 -4.04 -18.02
CA ILE A 9 -4.93 -3.07 -16.92
C ILE A 9 -6.08 -3.20 -15.93
N SER A 10 -7.32 -3.09 -16.43
CA SER A 10 -8.52 -3.20 -15.59
C SER A 10 -8.56 -4.52 -14.83
N HIS A 11 -8.07 -5.60 -15.42
CA HIS A 11 -8.01 -6.88 -14.74
C HIS A 11 -7.01 -6.86 -13.59
N LYS A 12 -5.80 -6.33 -13.78
CA LYS A 12 -4.79 -6.21 -12.73
C LYS A 12 -5.21 -5.26 -11.62
N GLU A 13 -5.80 -4.11 -11.95
CA GLU A 13 -6.37 -3.18 -10.96
C GLU A 13 -7.44 -3.85 -10.09
N LYS A 14 -8.32 -4.68 -10.68
CA LYS A 14 -9.30 -5.46 -9.92
C LYS A 14 -8.66 -6.50 -9.00
N ILE A 15 -7.56 -7.12 -9.43
CA ILE A 15 -6.80 -8.06 -8.59
C ILE A 15 -6.22 -7.31 -7.38
N ILE A 16 -5.61 -6.15 -7.61
CA ILE A 16 -5.04 -5.30 -6.56
C ILE A 16 -6.14 -4.94 -5.55
N GLY A 17 -7.23 -4.32 -6.01
CA GLY A 17 -8.30 -3.87 -5.12
C GLY A 17 -8.93 -5.00 -4.29
N ARG A 18 -9.19 -6.16 -4.91
CA ARG A 18 -9.72 -7.34 -4.17
C ARG A 18 -8.76 -7.87 -3.13
N ASN A 19 -7.46 -7.95 -3.45
CA ASN A 19 -6.47 -8.46 -2.50
C ASN A 19 -6.20 -7.46 -1.37
N GLN A 20 -6.28 -6.15 -1.64
CA GLN A 20 -6.21 -5.10 -0.61
C GLN A 20 -7.39 -5.21 0.37
N GLU A 21 -8.61 -5.41 -0.13
CA GLU A 21 -9.79 -5.64 0.71
C GLU A 21 -9.61 -6.90 1.59
N LEU A 22 -9.13 -8.00 1.02
CA LEU A 22 -8.86 -9.23 1.77
C LEU A 22 -7.76 -9.04 2.84
N LEU A 23 -6.71 -8.27 2.54
CA LEU A 23 -5.68 -7.92 3.52
C LEU A 23 -6.26 -7.12 4.69
N HIS A 24 -7.10 -6.14 4.42
CA HIS A 24 -7.75 -5.34 5.46
C HIS A 24 -8.63 -6.21 6.37
N ILE A 25 -9.40 -7.13 5.79
CA ILE A 25 -10.20 -8.09 6.54
C ILE A 25 -9.32 -8.99 7.43
N LEU A 26 -8.22 -9.51 6.88
CA LEU A 26 -7.30 -10.37 7.63
C LEU A 26 -6.57 -9.62 8.75
N LEU A 27 -6.21 -8.36 8.54
CA LEU A 27 -5.61 -7.52 9.58
C LEU A 27 -6.55 -7.37 10.78
N GLU A 28 -7.83 -7.08 10.53
CA GLU A 28 -8.82 -6.98 11.61
C GLU A 28 -9.03 -8.34 12.31
N GLN A 29 -9.06 -9.44 11.54
CA GLN A 29 -9.13 -10.78 12.13
C GLN A 29 -7.94 -11.10 13.02
N VAL A 30 -6.71 -10.79 12.58
CA VAL A 30 -5.49 -11.02 13.37
C VAL A 30 -5.54 -10.22 14.66
N LYS A 31 -5.91 -8.94 14.60
CA LYS A 31 -6.06 -8.09 15.78
C LYS A 31 -7.05 -8.68 16.80
N VAL A 32 -8.24 -9.08 16.34
CA VAL A 32 -9.25 -9.71 17.19
C VAL A 32 -8.73 -11.03 17.78
N LEU A 33 -7.98 -11.83 17.01
CA LEU A 33 -7.41 -13.08 17.50
C LEU A 33 -6.36 -12.85 18.59
N GLU A 34 -5.50 -11.85 18.41
CA GLU A 34 -4.47 -11.41 19.37
C GLU A 34 -5.09 -10.89 20.66
N GLU A 35 -6.07 -9.99 20.57
CA GLU A 35 -6.76 -9.41 21.73
C GLU A 35 -7.47 -10.48 22.58
N ASN A 36 -8.03 -11.50 21.93
CA ASN A 36 -8.69 -12.62 22.59
C ASN A 36 -7.71 -13.70 23.11
N GLY A 37 -6.41 -13.55 22.89
CA GLY A 37 -5.40 -14.51 23.34
C GLY A 37 -5.51 -15.88 22.64
N ASN A 38 -5.91 -15.90 21.37
CA ASN A 38 -6.03 -17.14 20.60
C ASN A 38 -4.67 -17.80 20.35
N SER A 39 -4.72 -19.06 19.88
CA SER A 39 -3.53 -19.86 19.59
C SER A 39 -2.56 -19.14 18.63
N PRO A 40 -1.25 -19.05 18.95
CA PRO A 40 -0.25 -18.48 18.07
C PRO A 40 -0.22 -19.11 16.68
N ALA A 41 -0.45 -20.43 16.58
CA ALA A 41 -0.49 -21.14 15.30
C ALA A 41 -1.62 -20.65 14.38
N LEU A 42 -2.76 -20.26 14.96
CA LEU A 42 -3.89 -19.69 14.20
C LEU A 42 -3.56 -18.28 13.71
N ILE A 43 -2.95 -17.46 14.56
CA ILE A 43 -2.52 -16.10 14.23
C ILE A 43 -1.46 -16.15 13.10
N ASP A 44 -0.47 -17.02 13.22
CA ASP A 44 0.58 -17.17 12.22
C ASP A 44 0.04 -17.71 10.90
N SER A 45 -0.94 -18.61 10.93
CA SER A 45 -1.66 -19.05 9.73
C SER A 45 -2.31 -17.87 9.00
N LYS A 46 -2.96 -16.96 9.73
CA LYS A 46 -3.58 -15.76 9.15
C LYS A 46 -2.57 -14.77 8.60
N ARG A 47 -1.44 -14.58 9.29
CA ARG A 47 -0.32 -13.76 8.78
C ARG A 47 0.29 -14.34 7.50
N ASN A 48 0.43 -15.66 7.41
CA ASN A 48 0.88 -16.32 6.19
C ASN A 48 -0.12 -16.13 5.04
N GLU A 49 -1.42 -16.17 5.33
CA GLU A 49 -2.46 -15.85 4.35
C GLU A 49 -2.32 -14.41 3.82
N MET A 50 -2.02 -13.44 4.70
CA MET A 50 -1.75 -12.06 4.30
C MET A 50 -0.56 -11.95 3.34
N LEU A 51 0.55 -12.65 3.62
CA LEU A 51 1.73 -12.64 2.74
C LEU A 51 1.41 -13.10 1.32
N ILE A 52 0.47 -14.05 1.16
CA ILE A 52 0.03 -14.51 -0.17
C ILE A 52 -0.69 -13.39 -0.92
N TYR A 53 -1.59 -12.65 -0.27
CA TYR A 53 -2.31 -11.54 -0.91
C TYR A 53 -1.39 -10.36 -1.19
N GLN A 54 -0.48 -10.05 -0.28
CA GLN A 54 0.56 -9.03 -0.49
C GLN A 54 1.39 -9.36 -1.74
N LYS A 55 1.82 -10.62 -1.88
CA LYS A 55 2.58 -11.04 -3.06
C LYS A 55 1.78 -10.89 -4.37
N LYS A 56 0.49 -11.22 -4.36
CA LYS A 56 -0.38 -11.05 -5.53
C LYS A 56 -0.58 -9.58 -5.92
N ILE A 57 -0.57 -8.66 -4.95
CA ILE A 57 -0.62 -7.22 -5.20
C ILE A 57 0.69 -6.78 -5.87
N GLU A 58 1.83 -7.11 -5.26
CA GLU A 58 3.15 -6.77 -5.80
C GLU A 58 3.35 -7.30 -7.23
N ASP A 59 2.94 -8.54 -7.51
CA ASP A 59 3.06 -9.12 -8.85
C ASP A 59 2.15 -8.41 -9.86
N ALA A 60 0.96 -7.96 -9.44
CA ALA A 60 0.06 -7.20 -10.30
C ALA A 60 0.56 -5.77 -10.54
N GLU A 61 1.10 -5.11 -9.52
CA GLU A 61 1.72 -3.79 -9.61
C GLU A 61 2.97 -3.82 -10.49
N ALA A 62 3.86 -4.80 -10.29
CA ALA A 62 5.04 -4.99 -11.14
C ALA A 62 4.65 -5.22 -12.61
N ALA A 63 3.59 -5.99 -12.86
CA ALA A 63 3.08 -6.20 -14.22
C ALA A 63 2.52 -4.89 -14.84
N LEU A 64 1.83 -4.05 -14.06
CA LEU A 64 1.33 -2.76 -14.51
C LEU A 64 2.49 -1.77 -14.80
N LEU A 65 3.49 -1.73 -13.93
CA LEU A 65 4.69 -0.91 -14.12
C LEU A 65 5.46 -1.31 -15.37
N ALA A 66 5.72 -2.60 -15.57
CA ALA A 66 6.42 -3.12 -16.75
C ALA A 66 5.65 -2.86 -18.06
N ARG A 67 4.31 -2.85 -17.98
CA ARG A 67 3.44 -2.57 -19.12
C ARG A 67 3.43 -1.10 -19.52
N GLY A 68 3.52 -0.19 -18.55
CA GLY A 68 3.40 1.26 -18.78
C GLY A 68 1.96 1.73 -19.02
N PRO A 69 1.75 2.98 -19.50
CA PRO A 69 0.44 3.63 -19.54
C PRO A 69 -0.53 2.98 -20.53
N CYS A 70 -1.83 3.27 -20.38
CA CYS A 70 -2.83 2.74 -21.30
C CYS A 70 -2.59 3.25 -22.74
N PRO A 71 -2.47 2.36 -23.76
CA PRO A 71 -2.17 2.77 -25.14
C PRO A 71 -3.34 3.47 -25.83
N ILE A 72 -4.54 3.39 -25.25
CA ILE A 72 -5.70 4.15 -25.71
C ILE A 72 -5.55 5.59 -25.19
N ALA A 73 -5.15 6.51 -26.07
CA ALA A 73 -4.82 7.90 -25.73
C ALA A 73 -5.94 8.67 -25.01
N ILE A 74 -7.20 8.31 -25.26
CA ILE A 74 -8.38 8.95 -24.66
C ILE A 74 -9.08 8.03 -23.64
N CYS A 75 -8.40 7.02 -23.09
CA CYS A 75 -9.03 6.12 -22.12
C CYS A 75 -9.32 6.85 -20.80
N THR A 76 -10.59 7.15 -20.56
CA THR A 76 -11.07 7.83 -19.35
C THR A 76 -10.99 6.96 -18.09
N LYS A 77 -10.77 5.65 -18.22
CA LYS A 77 -10.68 4.72 -17.08
C LYS A 77 -9.29 4.70 -16.45
N HIS A 78 -8.24 4.76 -17.28
CA HIS A 78 -6.84 4.56 -16.87
C HIS A 78 -5.99 5.82 -16.95
N HIS A 79 -6.41 6.79 -17.77
CA HIS A 79 -5.87 8.14 -17.73
C HIS A 79 -6.75 8.99 -16.83
N GLY A 80 -6.75 8.66 -15.54
CA GLY A 80 -7.27 9.57 -14.52
C GLY A 80 -6.33 10.78 -14.38
N PRO A 81 -6.81 11.92 -13.83
CA PRO A 81 -5.90 12.99 -13.45
C PRO A 81 -4.84 12.44 -12.51
N ALA A 82 -3.56 12.63 -12.86
CA ALA A 82 -2.43 12.20 -12.05
C ALA A 82 -2.62 12.72 -10.62
N LYS A 83 -2.86 11.81 -9.67
CA LYS A 83 -3.02 12.12 -8.25
C LYS A 83 -1.70 12.03 -7.48
N ASP A 84 -0.57 12.14 -8.15
CA ASP A 84 0.75 12.06 -7.51
C ASP A 84 1.53 13.36 -7.72
N ALA A 85 1.40 14.26 -6.75
CA ALA A 85 2.49 15.17 -6.32
C ALA A 85 2.20 15.80 -4.95
N MET A 86 1.59 15.07 -4.01
CA MET A 86 1.78 15.39 -2.59
C MET A 86 2.81 14.41 -2.06
N MET A 87 4.09 14.68 -2.36
CA MET A 87 5.14 14.34 -1.41
C MET A 87 4.75 15.07 -0.13
N GLU A 88 4.27 14.35 0.88
CA GLU A 88 4.31 14.88 2.23
C GLU A 88 5.77 15.17 2.52
N VAL A 89 6.12 16.45 2.48
CA VAL A 89 7.40 16.93 2.99
C VAL A 89 7.43 16.51 4.44
N GLU A 90 8.25 15.51 4.75
CA GLU A 90 8.64 15.17 6.11
C GLU A 90 9.21 16.43 6.78
N THR A 91 8.38 17.21 7.46
CA THR A 91 8.88 18.12 8.49
C THR A 91 9.10 17.31 9.76
N GLY A 92 10.07 16.40 9.69
CA GLY A 92 10.80 15.95 10.85
C GLY A 92 11.64 17.11 11.35
N GLN A 93 11.06 17.95 12.20
CA GLN A 93 11.85 18.82 13.08
C GLN A 93 11.73 18.26 14.49
N TYR A 94 12.76 17.48 14.81
CA TYR A 94 13.19 17.05 16.13
C TYR A 94 12.54 17.85 17.26
N ALA A 95 11.75 17.16 18.08
CA ALA A 95 11.64 17.54 19.47
C ALA A 95 13.05 17.43 20.06
N ASP A 96 13.73 18.56 20.23
CA ASP A 96 14.91 18.61 21.06
C ASP A 96 14.68 19.55 22.24
N THR A 97 14.93 18.94 23.38
CA THR A 97 14.61 19.32 24.73
C THR A 97 15.34 20.58 25.19
N ASN A 98 14.70 21.37 26.06
CA ASN A 98 15.29 22.26 27.06
C ASN A 98 16.82 22.48 26.95
N SER A 99 17.24 23.49 26.19
CA SER A 99 18.62 24.01 26.29
C SER A 99 18.64 25.22 27.21
N ASP A 100 18.75 24.94 28.52
CA ASP A 100 19.15 25.91 29.55
C ASP A 100 20.65 26.19 29.39
N PHE A 101 21.01 27.10 28.46
CA PHE A 101 22.39 27.57 28.32
C PHE A 101 22.52 28.95 28.96
N LYS A 102 22.89 28.97 30.24
CA LYS A 102 23.30 30.20 30.93
C LYS A 102 24.65 30.64 30.38
N LEU A 103 24.68 31.80 29.75
CA LEU A 103 25.90 32.57 29.52
C LEU A 103 26.52 32.93 30.88
N VAL A 104 27.70 32.38 31.15
CA VAL A 104 28.64 32.87 32.19
C VAL A 104 29.82 33.56 31.52
N SER A 105 30.35 34.53 32.26
CA SER A 105 31.08 35.75 31.88
C SER A 105 32.48 35.58 31.28
N PRO A 106 33.12 36.72 30.96
CA PRO A 106 34.41 37.05 31.57
C PRO A 106 34.28 37.93 32.81
#